data_AF-A0AA92DKQ0-F1
#
_entry.id   AF-A0AA92DKQ0-F1
#
_cell.length_a   1.000
_cell.length_b   1.000
_cell.length_c   1.000
_cell.angle_alpha   90.00
_cell.angle_beta   90.00
_cell.angle_gamma   90.00
#
_symmetry.space_group_name_H-M   'P 1'
#
loop_
_entity.id
_entity.type
_entity.pdbx_description
1 polymer ?
#
loop_
_entity_poly.entity_id
_entity_poly.type
_entity_poly.pdbx_seq_one_letter_code
_entity_poly.pdbx_strand_id
1 'polypeptide(L)'
;MRRPRFSRRALLLAVALCAAASFGQSAGAAEGIPTDVLRVCADANLLPFSNDRGEGFENRIAQLIADDLKVPLTFTWWPQTIGFVRNTLRTRQCDLVMGTAVGEELMQNTNPYYRSTYALIYRKDSGITAKSLADPSLQGARIGVVARTPPSAVMLHHGLTNLEPYQLDTDTRAHHPAQQAVEDVAAARTDAAIVWGPIAGYFALRQQVPLVVVPLMDEPGASHFQYMISMGIRPDEPDWRHWLNDFIVRRQGDIDRILAEYHVPLVKDDGSIRAEVTEPDGFRMADYRSPTPTGLRGAETVGPAEVERLTKAGALLIDVLPTPPKPEGLTAESRWVPPRHRSLPGAHWLPNVGYGAPSAEQEAYFRTSLEALTGGDRKHPLVVFCQPDCWMSWNAAKRALSLGYQTVKWFPAGTEGWTAAGHELVTVEPEPSLPSKVAN
;
A
#
# COMPACT_ATOMS: atom_id res chain seq x y z
N MET A 1 81.19 25.53 -33.05
CA MET A 1 81.35 25.09 -34.45
C MET A 1 80.69 23.72 -34.63
N ARG A 2 80.03 23.55 -35.79
CA ARG A 2 79.64 22.29 -36.47
C ARG A 2 78.44 21.47 -35.96
N ARG A 3 77.46 21.39 -36.88
CA ARG A 3 76.29 20.51 -36.98
C ARG A 3 76.67 19.02 -37.16
N PRO A 4 75.67 18.13 -37.07
CA PRO A 4 75.22 17.35 -38.25
C PRO A 4 73.68 17.55 -38.46
N ARG A 5 73.08 17.87 -39.63
CA ARG A 5 72.96 17.19 -40.95
C ARG A 5 72.58 15.71 -40.79
N PHE A 6 71.37 15.25 -41.15
CA PHE A 6 70.79 14.93 -42.48
C PHE A 6 69.27 14.67 -42.25
N SER A 7 68.29 14.65 -43.16
CA SER A 7 68.13 14.84 -44.62
C SER A 7 66.61 14.70 -44.86
N ARG A 8 65.91 15.73 -45.32
CA ARG A 8 65.30 15.88 -46.67
C ARG A 8 64.28 14.80 -47.11
N ARG A 9 63.09 15.33 -47.47
CA ARG A 9 62.02 14.84 -48.37
C ARG A 9 60.95 13.99 -47.67
N ALA A 10 59.64 14.17 -47.86
CA ALA A 10 58.92 14.85 -48.94
C ALA A 10 57.64 15.54 -48.43
N LEU A 11 57.39 16.68 -49.07
CA LEU A 11 56.13 17.43 -49.12
C LEU A 11 55.08 16.59 -49.87
N LEU A 12 53.85 16.52 -49.37
CA LEU A 12 52.63 16.51 -50.19
C LEU A 12 51.42 16.95 -49.35
N LEU A 13 50.77 18.01 -49.82
CA LEU A 13 49.57 18.67 -49.33
C LEU A 13 48.35 17.74 -49.27
N ALA A 14 47.51 17.91 -48.25
CA ALA A 14 46.06 17.99 -48.44
C ALA A 14 45.38 18.69 -47.24
N VAL A 15 45.04 19.96 -47.48
CA VAL A 15 43.93 20.76 -46.96
C VAL A 15 42.96 20.07 -45.99
N ALA A 16 42.84 20.60 -44.78
CA ALA A 16 41.55 20.82 -44.10
C ALA A 16 41.73 21.75 -42.89
N LEU A 17 41.61 23.05 -43.14
CA LEU A 17 41.32 24.04 -42.10
C LEU A 17 39.82 23.90 -41.77
N CYS A 18 39.49 23.10 -40.77
CA CYS A 18 38.19 23.19 -40.11
C CYS A 18 38.45 23.53 -38.65
N ALA A 19 38.02 24.74 -38.29
CA ALA A 19 37.91 25.21 -36.93
C ALA A 19 37.24 24.14 -36.07
N ALA A 20 37.98 23.58 -35.13
CA ALA A 20 37.38 22.95 -33.96
C ALA A 20 36.77 24.08 -33.12
N ALA A 21 35.57 24.51 -33.53
CA ALA A 21 34.67 25.19 -32.62
C ALA A 21 34.45 24.24 -31.45
N SER A 22 34.95 24.63 -30.28
CA SER A 22 34.57 24.05 -29.01
C SER A 22 33.06 24.23 -28.88
N PHE A 23 32.29 23.23 -29.34
CA PHE A 23 30.92 23.05 -28.89
C PHE A 23 31.03 22.71 -27.41
N GLY A 24 30.92 23.73 -26.57
CA GLY A 24 30.57 23.55 -25.18
C GLY A 24 29.26 22.78 -25.16
N GLN A 25 29.33 21.49 -24.85
CA GLN A 25 28.16 20.76 -24.43
C GLN A 25 27.74 21.38 -23.11
N SER A 26 26.64 22.12 -23.13
CA SER A 26 25.82 22.34 -21.96
C SER A 26 25.30 20.96 -21.52
N ALA A 27 26.09 20.25 -20.71
CA ALA A 27 25.64 19.08 -19.96
C ALA A 27 24.72 19.54 -18.83
N GLY A 28 23.59 20.15 -19.17
CA GLY A 28 22.40 20.00 -18.35
C GLY A 28 21.90 18.59 -18.64
N ALA A 29 22.39 17.61 -17.89
CA ALA A 29 21.80 16.28 -17.92
C ALA A 29 20.31 16.47 -17.60
N ALA A 30 19.45 16.28 -18.59
CA ALA A 30 18.06 15.99 -18.34
C ALA A 30 18.07 14.70 -17.49
N GLU A 31 17.84 14.85 -16.19
CA GLU A 31 17.73 13.73 -15.28
C GLU A 31 16.49 12.94 -15.70
N GLY A 32 16.73 11.74 -16.23
CA GLY A 32 15.71 10.80 -16.65
C GLY A 32 15.29 9.87 -15.51
N ILE A 33 14.59 8.81 -15.88
CA ILE A 33 14.24 7.72 -14.98
C ILE A 33 15.52 7.18 -14.30
N PRO A 34 15.56 7.02 -12.96
CA PRO A 34 16.75 6.56 -12.26
C PRO A 34 17.24 5.20 -12.77
N THR A 35 18.53 5.09 -13.11
CA THR A 35 19.14 3.84 -13.61
C THR A 35 20.05 3.12 -12.61
N ASP A 36 20.56 3.85 -11.60
CA ASP A 36 21.59 3.33 -10.69
C ASP A 36 21.08 3.20 -9.25
N VAL A 37 20.26 4.15 -8.79
CA VAL A 37 19.69 4.20 -7.44
C VAL A 37 18.45 5.10 -7.44
N LEU A 38 17.38 4.68 -6.77
CA LEU A 38 16.25 5.54 -6.46
C LEU A 38 16.54 6.32 -5.17
N ARG A 39 16.57 7.65 -5.24
CA ARG A 39 16.81 8.52 -4.09
C ARG A 39 15.52 9.21 -3.69
N VAL A 40 15.01 8.91 -2.50
CA VAL A 40 13.75 9.47 -2.00
C VAL A 40 14.02 10.47 -0.87
N CYS A 41 13.42 11.65 -0.94
CA CYS A 41 13.40 12.60 0.15
C CYS A 41 12.33 12.16 1.15
N ALA A 42 12.69 11.95 2.41
CA ALA A 42 11.76 11.46 3.42
C ALA A 42 12.11 12.02 4.80
N ASP A 43 11.16 11.92 5.73
CA ASP A 43 11.38 12.24 7.13
C ASP A 43 11.79 10.98 7.90
N ALA A 44 12.84 11.08 8.71
CA ALA A 44 13.36 9.95 9.48
C ALA A 44 12.45 9.54 10.64
N ASN A 45 11.48 10.39 11.02
CA ASN A 45 10.68 10.21 12.22
C ASN A 45 9.25 10.73 12.00
N LEU A 46 8.55 10.24 10.98
CA LEU A 46 7.18 10.69 10.68
C LEU A 46 6.28 9.51 10.34
N LEU A 47 6.18 8.56 11.26
CA LEU A 47 5.17 7.51 11.14
C LEU A 47 3.76 8.14 11.13
N PRO A 48 2.82 7.58 10.36
CA PRO A 48 2.93 6.36 9.56
C PRO A 48 3.59 6.49 8.18
N PHE A 49 3.99 7.70 7.77
CA PHE A 49 4.49 7.98 6.43
C PHE A 49 5.86 7.33 6.22
N SER A 50 6.86 7.76 6.98
CA SER A 50 8.22 7.26 6.87
C SER A 50 9.00 7.31 8.17
N ASN A 51 9.99 6.42 8.30
CA ASN A 51 11.06 6.55 9.28
C ASN A 51 12.37 5.89 8.81
N ASP A 52 13.46 6.13 9.54
CA ASP A 52 14.80 5.59 9.24
C ASP A 52 14.92 4.05 9.36
N ARG A 53 13.93 3.40 9.98
CA ARG A 53 13.80 1.94 10.06
C ARG A 53 13.01 1.33 8.91
N GLY A 54 12.44 2.14 8.02
CA GLY A 54 11.66 1.67 6.88
C GLY A 54 10.27 1.12 7.25
N GLU A 55 9.72 1.52 8.39
CA GLU A 55 8.44 0.99 8.93
C GLU A 55 7.22 1.75 8.40
N GLY A 56 7.40 2.85 7.67
CA GLY A 56 6.31 3.66 7.14
C GLY A 56 5.74 3.16 5.81
N PHE A 57 4.49 3.53 5.49
CA PHE A 57 3.87 3.14 4.23
C PHE A 57 4.53 3.80 3.02
N GLU A 58 5.02 5.03 3.14
CA GLU A 58 5.77 5.70 2.07
C GLU A 58 7.13 5.03 1.85
N ASN A 59 7.75 4.47 2.89
CA ASN A 59 8.95 3.64 2.73
C ASN A 59 8.64 2.40 1.88
N ARG A 60 7.51 1.73 2.16
CA ARG A 60 7.09 0.53 1.42
C ARG A 60 6.71 0.82 -0.02
N ILE A 61 6.02 1.94 -0.30
CA ILE A 61 5.71 2.35 -1.67
C ILE A 61 6.99 2.78 -2.41
N ALA A 62 7.92 3.46 -1.74
CA ALA A 62 9.23 3.78 -2.33
C ALA A 62 10.03 2.51 -2.69
N GLN A 63 9.99 1.48 -1.85
CA GLN A 63 10.59 0.17 -2.16
C GLN A 63 9.93 -0.47 -3.37
N LEU A 64 8.61 -0.40 -3.48
CA LEU A 64 7.86 -0.90 -4.64
C LEU A 64 8.31 -0.25 -5.96
N ILE A 65 8.59 1.06 -5.93
CA ILE A 65 9.12 1.79 -7.09
C ILE A 65 10.54 1.31 -7.44
N ALA A 66 11.40 1.18 -6.43
CA ALA A 66 12.78 0.72 -6.63
C ALA A 66 12.84 -0.69 -7.21
N ASP A 67 11.95 -1.58 -6.76
CA ASP A 67 11.81 -2.94 -7.27
C ASP A 67 11.37 -2.97 -8.74
N ASP A 68 10.39 -2.13 -9.13
CA ASP A 68 9.94 -1.97 -10.52
C ASP A 68 11.08 -1.43 -11.43
N LEU A 69 11.89 -0.51 -10.91
CA LEU A 69 13.07 0.04 -11.60
C LEU A 69 14.26 -0.94 -11.62
N LYS A 70 14.28 -1.93 -10.73
CA LYS A 70 15.42 -2.84 -10.48
C LYS A 70 16.69 -2.11 -10.06
N VAL A 71 16.54 -1.08 -9.24
CA VAL A 71 17.64 -0.29 -8.67
C VAL A 71 17.56 -0.31 -7.14
N PRO A 72 18.67 -0.15 -6.41
CA PRO A 72 18.63 0.04 -4.97
C PRO A 72 17.84 1.31 -4.58
N LEU A 73 17.27 1.29 -3.37
CA LEU A 73 16.60 2.43 -2.74
C LEU A 73 17.51 3.08 -1.70
N THR A 74 17.56 4.41 -1.70
CA THR A 74 18.20 5.21 -0.64
C THR A 74 17.31 6.38 -0.24
N PHE A 75 17.45 6.83 1.01
CA PHE A 75 16.70 7.96 1.54
C PHE A 75 17.62 9.14 1.89
N THR A 76 17.17 10.34 1.53
CA THR A 76 17.68 11.59 2.09
C THR A 76 16.75 12.02 3.21
N TRP A 77 17.23 11.88 4.44
CA TRP A 77 16.46 12.17 5.64
C TRP A 77 16.47 13.65 5.98
N TRP A 78 15.28 14.27 6.04
CA TRP A 78 15.11 15.65 6.49
C TRP A 78 13.74 15.83 7.14
N PRO A 79 13.62 16.54 8.28
CA PRO A 79 12.32 16.80 8.91
C PRO A 79 11.36 17.50 7.96
N GLN A 80 10.12 17.03 7.85
CA GLN A 80 9.12 17.58 6.92
C GLN A 80 8.50 18.88 7.45
N THR A 81 9.37 19.88 7.64
CA THR A 81 9.04 21.24 8.08
C THR A 81 9.29 22.24 6.97
N ILE A 82 9.08 23.53 7.27
CA ILE A 82 9.49 24.63 6.39
C ILE A 82 10.93 24.41 5.92
N GLY A 83 11.11 24.41 4.59
CA GLY A 83 12.41 24.23 3.95
C GLY A 83 12.73 22.80 3.51
N PHE A 84 11.90 21.79 3.77
CA PHE A 84 12.12 20.40 3.33
C PHE A 84 12.48 20.32 1.83
N VAL A 85 11.57 20.73 0.94
CA VAL A 85 11.77 20.68 -0.52
C VAL A 85 13.00 21.49 -0.97
N ARG A 86 13.21 22.66 -0.35
CA ARG A 86 14.33 23.54 -0.67
C ARG A 86 15.68 22.90 -0.32
N ASN A 87 15.76 22.20 0.81
CA ASN A 87 17.00 21.63 1.30
C ASN A 87 17.25 20.19 0.81
N THR A 88 16.25 19.50 0.25
CA THR A 88 16.39 18.12 -0.26
C THR A 88 16.24 18.04 -1.79
N LEU A 89 15.01 18.11 -2.31
CA LEU A 89 14.69 17.89 -3.72
C LEU A 89 15.33 18.95 -4.63
N ARG A 90 15.27 20.23 -4.24
CA ARG A 90 15.82 21.35 -5.05
C ARG A 90 17.35 21.41 -5.04
N THR A 91 18.00 20.87 -4.01
CA THR A 91 19.47 20.73 -3.95
C THR A 91 19.94 19.42 -4.56
N ARG A 92 19.04 18.64 -5.19
CA ARG A 92 19.31 17.37 -5.87
C ARG A 92 19.94 16.32 -4.96
N GLN A 93 19.63 16.33 -3.66
CA GLN A 93 20.04 15.25 -2.76
C GLN A 93 19.23 13.96 -3.02
N CYS A 94 18.02 14.11 -3.52
CA CYS A 94 17.05 13.06 -3.85
C CYS A 94 16.20 13.47 -5.05
N ASP A 95 15.44 12.54 -5.62
CA ASP A 95 14.71 12.66 -6.90
C ASP A 95 13.20 12.55 -6.78
N LEU A 96 12.70 12.16 -5.61
CA LEU A 96 11.29 11.86 -5.39
C LEU A 96 10.87 12.24 -3.97
N VAL A 97 9.73 12.90 -3.84
CA VAL A 97 8.98 13.06 -2.60
C VAL A 97 7.73 12.18 -2.70
N MET A 98 7.50 11.31 -1.71
CA MET A 98 6.45 10.29 -1.81
C MET A 98 5.04 10.85 -1.68
N GLY A 99 4.83 11.83 -0.81
CA GLY A 99 3.50 12.38 -0.52
C GLY A 99 3.50 13.90 -0.51
N THR A 100 2.68 14.48 -1.38
CA THR A 100 2.31 15.90 -1.33
C THR A 100 0.86 16.08 -1.76
N ALA A 101 0.18 17.09 -1.23
CA ALA A 101 -1.13 17.47 -1.75
C ALA A 101 -1.00 17.95 -3.21
N VAL A 102 -1.95 17.55 -4.06
CA VAL A 102 -2.06 18.06 -5.42
C VAL A 102 -2.27 19.58 -5.37
N GLY A 103 -1.51 20.32 -6.18
CA GLY A 103 -1.55 21.78 -6.23
C GLY A 103 -0.49 22.48 -5.38
N GLU A 104 0.34 21.73 -4.64
CA GLU A 104 1.55 22.28 -4.02
C GLU A 104 2.53 22.80 -5.07
N GLU A 105 2.82 24.09 -5.06
CA GLU A 105 3.55 24.78 -6.13
C GLU A 105 5.07 24.60 -6.06
N LEU A 106 5.60 24.05 -4.96
CA LEU A 106 7.05 23.90 -4.78
C LEU A 106 7.66 22.78 -5.63
N MET A 107 6.83 21.87 -6.16
CA MET A 107 7.21 20.65 -6.88
C MET A 107 6.28 20.41 -8.08
N GLN A 108 6.70 19.56 -9.03
CA GLN A 108 5.82 19.05 -10.06
C GLN A 108 5.11 17.78 -9.56
N ASN A 109 3.78 17.74 -9.62
CA ASN A 109 2.99 16.60 -9.19
C ASN A 109 2.89 15.50 -10.28
N THR A 110 2.84 14.24 -9.83
CA THR A 110 2.30 13.12 -10.60
C THR A 110 0.77 13.14 -10.60
N ASN A 111 0.15 12.16 -11.25
CA ASN A 111 -1.24 11.80 -10.95
C ASN A 111 -1.36 11.44 -9.46
N PRO A 112 -2.48 11.73 -8.80
CA PRO A 112 -2.69 11.32 -7.43
C PRO A 112 -2.80 9.79 -7.34
N TYR A 113 -2.17 9.19 -6.33
CA TYR A 113 -2.21 7.74 -6.10
C TYR A 113 -3.13 7.35 -4.93
N TYR A 114 -3.61 8.33 -4.15
CA TYR A 114 -4.75 8.18 -3.27
C TYR A 114 -5.41 9.53 -2.95
N ARG A 115 -6.63 9.47 -2.44
CA ARG A 115 -7.31 10.60 -1.80
C ARG A 115 -7.63 10.21 -0.37
N SER A 116 -7.42 11.12 0.57
CA SER A 116 -7.71 10.92 1.99
C SER A 116 -8.40 12.16 2.54
N THR A 117 -8.83 12.09 3.80
CA THR A 117 -9.49 13.20 4.50
C THR A 117 -8.95 13.37 5.93
N TYR A 118 -9.25 14.52 6.56
CA TYR A 118 -9.12 14.66 8.01
C TYR A 118 -10.11 13.77 8.74
N ALA A 119 -9.79 13.33 9.94
CA ALA A 119 -10.65 12.50 10.75
C ALA A 119 -10.81 13.05 12.17
N LEU A 120 -12.04 12.95 12.67
CA LEU A 120 -12.37 13.14 14.07
C LEU A 120 -12.09 11.84 14.83
N ILE A 121 -11.47 11.96 16.00
CA ILE A 121 -11.11 10.84 16.87
C ILE A 121 -11.67 11.11 18.25
N TYR A 122 -12.29 10.10 18.87
CA TYR A 122 -12.73 10.15 20.27
C TYR A 122 -12.69 8.76 20.89
N ARG A 123 -12.69 8.68 22.23
CA ARG A 123 -12.77 7.38 22.90
C ARG A 123 -14.16 6.76 22.75
N LYS A 124 -14.23 5.45 22.54
CA LYS A 124 -15.52 4.73 22.41
C LYS A 124 -16.43 4.87 23.64
N ASP A 125 -15.84 5.12 24.81
CA ASP A 125 -16.54 5.27 26.09
C ASP A 125 -16.83 6.73 26.49
N SER A 126 -16.56 7.71 25.63
CA SER A 126 -16.75 9.14 25.96
C SER A 126 -18.21 9.60 25.93
N GLY A 127 -19.11 8.82 25.33
CA GLY A 127 -20.49 9.23 25.06
C GLY A 127 -20.66 10.13 23.83
N ILE A 128 -19.57 10.49 23.14
CA ILE A 128 -19.61 11.18 21.85
C ILE A 128 -20.13 10.22 20.77
N THR A 129 -21.08 10.69 19.95
CA THR A 129 -21.66 9.91 18.84
C THR A 129 -21.44 10.57 17.49
N ALA A 130 -20.59 11.61 17.46
CA ALA A 130 -20.40 12.49 16.34
C ALA A 130 -20.00 11.76 15.05
N LYS A 131 -20.67 12.14 13.95
CA LYS A 131 -20.34 11.74 12.57
C LYS A 131 -19.87 12.92 11.71
N SER A 132 -20.02 14.14 12.20
CA SER A 132 -19.58 15.39 11.58
C SER A 132 -19.29 16.42 12.68
N LEU A 133 -18.72 17.57 12.30
CA LEU A 133 -18.42 18.64 13.27
C LEU A 133 -19.66 19.41 13.74
N ALA A 134 -20.78 19.27 13.04
CA ALA A 134 -22.08 19.84 13.42
C ALA A 134 -22.79 19.06 14.54
N ASP A 135 -22.27 17.91 14.95
CA ASP A 135 -22.95 17.05 15.91
C ASP A 135 -23.03 17.69 17.31
N PRO A 136 -24.23 17.79 17.93
CA PRO A 136 -24.38 18.41 19.24
C PRO A 136 -23.57 17.74 20.35
N SER A 137 -23.20 16.47 20.23
CA SER A 137 -22.36 15.77 21.22
C SER A 137 -20.95 16.34 21.34
N LEU A 138 -20.50 17.16 20.39
CA LEU A 138 -19.22 17.86 20.44
C LEU A 138 -19.28 19.18 21.21
N GLN A 139 -20.48 19.67 21.58
CA GLN A 139 -20.62 20.96 22.24
C GLN A 139 -20.05 20.92 23.65
N GLY A 140 -19.11 21.82 23.93
CA GLY A 140 -18.37 21.88 25.20
C GLY A 140 -17.15 20.95 25.30
N ALA A 141 -17.01 19.98 24.40
CA ALA A 141 -15.88 19.06 24.37
C ALA A 141 -14.55 19.81 24.17
N ARG A 142 -13.51 19.40 24.87
CA ARG A 142 -12.13 19.88 24.65
C ARG A 142 -11.54 19.13 23.47
N ILE A 143 -11.41 19.80 22.32
CA ILE A 143 -11.03 19.15 21.06
C ILE A 143 -9.61 19.55 20.66
N GLY A 144 -8.74 18.55 20.53
CA GLY A 144 -7.40 18.71 19.97
C GLY A 144 -7.43 18.99 18.47
N VAL A 145 -6.67 19.97 18.00
CA VAL A 145 -6.55 20.26 16.56
C VAL A 145 -5.18 20.80 16.22
N VAL A 146 -4.62 20.36 15.09
CA VAL A 146 -3.37 20.93 14.58
C VAL A 146 -3.65 22.34 14.05
N ALA A 147 -3.00 23.34 14.64
CA ALA A 147 -3.19 24.74 14.30
C ALA A 147 -2.85 25.00 12.83
N ARG A 148 -3.53 25.99 12.22
CA ARG A 148 -3.35 26.38 10.80
C ARG A 148 -3.69 25.29 9.77
N THR A 149 -4.43 24.26 10.17
CA THR A 149 -5.02 23.28 9.25
C THR A 149 -6.50 23.59 8.99
N PRO A 150 -7.10 23.13 7.87
CA PRO A 150 -8.51 23.40 7.54
C PRO A 150 -9.50 23.14 8.68
N PRO A 151 -9.41 22.03 9.46
CA PRO A 151 -10.29 21.80 10.60
C PRO A 151 -10.36 22.94 11.60
N SER A 152 -9.25 23.63 11.88
CA SER A 152 -9.24 24.74 12.84
C SER A 152 -10.19 25.88 12.45
N ALA A 153 -10.39 26.13 11.16
CA ALA A 153 -11.34 27.12 10.67
C ALA A 153 -12.78 26.60 10.68
N VAL A 154 -13.00 25.34 10.30
CA VAL A 154 -14.36 24.74 10.22
C VAL A 154 -14.96 24.51 11.60
N MET A 155 -14.15 24.16 12.60
CA MET A 155 -14.61 24.03 13.99
C MET A 155 -15.28 25.31 14.51
N LEU A 156 -14.71 26.47 14.19
CA LEU A 156 -15.26 27.77 14.59
C LEU A 156 -16.62 28.05 13.95
N HIS A 157 -16.87 27.54 12.73
CA HIS A 157 -18.17 27.66 12.06
C HIS A 157 -19.29 26.94 12.83
N HIS A 158 -18.96 25.86 13.54
CA HIS A 158 -19.90 25.08 14.38
C HIS A 158 -19.91 25.48 15.86
N GLY A 159 -19.26 26.60 16.22
CA GLY A 159 -19.18 27.06 17.60
C GLY A 159 -18.29 26.20 18.51
N LEU A 160 -17.47 25.31 17.96
CA LEU A 160 -16.54 24.47 18.71
C LEU A 160 -15.32 25.31 19.11
N THR A 161 -15.37 25.90 20.30
CA THR A 161 -14.42 26.93 20.76
C THR A 161 -13.44 26.45 21.85
N ASN A 162 -13.70 25.30 22.48
CA ASN A 162 -12.82 24.71 23.49
C ASN A 162 -11.71 23.88 22.82
N LEU A 163 -10.73 24.58 22.25
CA LEU A 163 -9.66 24.00 21.42
C LEU A 163 -8.40 23.72 22.23
N GLU A 164 -7.77 22.58 21.97
CA GLU A 164 -6.38 22.32 22.35
C GLU A 164 -5.49 22.37 21.09
N PRO A 165 -4.69 23.43 20.90
CA PRO A 165 -3.93 23.62 19.66
C PRO A 165 -2.59 22.86 19.67
N TYR A 166 -2.34 22.11 18.61
CA TYR A 166 -1.06 21.44 18.34
C TYR A 166 -0.30 22.17 17.24
N GLN A 167 1.01 22.37 17.38
CA GLN A 167 1.80 23.12 16.40
C GLN A 167 2.00 22.30 15.12
N LEU A 168 1.73 22.87 13.94
CA LEU A 168 1.93 22.18 12.66
C LEU A 168 3.41 22.08 12.30
N ASP A 169 4.11 23.22 12.33
CA ASP A 169 5.51 23.33 11.94
C ASP A 169 6.43 23.03 13.13
N THR A 170 6.71 21.76 13.38
CA THR A 170 7.64 21.34 14.43
C THR A 170 8.67 20.37 13.89
N ASP A 171 9.88 20.40 14.45
CA ASP A 171 10.91 19.43 14.13
C ASP A 171 10.50 18.05 14.64
N THR A 172 10.18 17.16 13.70
CA THR A 172 9.73 15.78 13.92
C THR A 172 10.77 14.92 14.62
N ARG A 173 12.03 15.36 14.71
CA ARG A 173 13.04 14.70 15.56
C ARG A 173 12.76 14.89 17.05
N ALA A 174 11.98 15.90 17.42
CA ALA A 174 11.72 16.27 18.80
C ALA A 174 10.23 16.18 19.18
N HIS A 175 9.30 16.45 18.25
CA HIS A 175 7.87 16.54 18.54
C HIS A 175 7.03 15.89 17.45
N HIS A 176 5.92 15.23 17.85
CA HIS A 176 4.94 14.64 16.93
C HIS A 176 3.52 15.14 17.24
N PRO A 177 3.17 16.39 16.90
CA PRO A 177 1.99 17.03 17.48
C PRO A 177 0.67 16.35 17.07
N ALA A 178 0.57 15.87 15.84
CA ALA A 178 -0.60 15.14 15.39
C ALA A 178 -0.72 13.75 16.04
N GLN A 179 0.39 13.04 16.28
CA GLN A 179 0.39 11.78 17.03
C GLN A 179 0.02 12.05 18.50
N GLN A 180 0.62 13.07 19.11
CA GLN A 180 0.34 13.49 20.48
C GLN A 180 -1.14 13.81 20.68
N ALA A 181 -1.79 14.45 19.71
CA ALA A 181 -3.23 14.69 19.77
C ALA A 181 -4.07 13.41 19.85
N VAL A 182 -3.66 12.32 19.18
CA VAL A 182 -4.31 11.01 19.30
C VAL A 182 -4.07 10.39 20.68
N GLU A 183 -2.84 10.49 21.18
CA GLU A 183 -2.44 9.97 22.49
C GLU A 183 -3.14 10.71 23.64
N ASP A 184 -3.34 12.02 23.51
CA ASP A 184 -4.03 12.84 24.50
C ASP A 184 -5.54 12.51 24.57
N VAL A 185 -6.17 12.12 23.45
CA VAL A 185 -7.52 11.54 23.47
C VAL A 185 -7.54 10.21 24.22
N ALA A 186 -6.58 9.32 23.93
CA ALA A 186 -6.48 8.03 24.63
C ALA A 186 -6.28 8.22 26.14
N ALA A 187 -5.44 9.18 26.53
CA ALA A 187 -5.17 9.55 27.92
C ALA A 187 -6.31 10.37 28.57
N ALA A 188 -7.40 10.66 27.85
CA ALA A 188 -8.50 11.52 28.29
C ALA A 188 -8.05 12.92 28.77
N ARG A 189 -7.00 13.47 28.15
CA ARG A 189 -6.59 14.88 28.31
C ARG A 189 -7.40 15.81 27.41
N THR A 190 -7.85 15.30 26.28
CA THR A 190 -8.84 15.91 25.39
C THR A 190 -9.97 14.92 25.15
N ASP A 191 -11.19 15.42 24.93
CA ASP A 191 -12.37 14.58 24.72
C ASP A 191 -12.40 14.00 23.30
N ALA A 192 -11.88 14.78 22.34
CA ALA A 192 -11.71 14.40 20.96
C ALA A 192 -10.48 15.09 20.33
N ALA A 193 -10.09 14.67 19.13
CA ALA A 193 -9.09 15.34 18.31
C ALA A 193 -9.46 15.27 16.83
N ILE A 194 -9.02 16.27 16.05
CA ILE A 194 -9.12 16.25 14.59
C ILE A 194 -7.70 16.32 14.01
N VAL A 195 -7.32 15.26 13.30
CA VAL A 195 -5.99 15.13 12.69
C VAL A 195 -6.11 14.56 11.28
N TRP A 196 -5.01 14.59 10.52
CA TRP A 196 -4.99 14.05 9.17
C TRP A 196 -5.22 12.53 9.16
N GLY A 197 -6.06 12.04 8.25
CA GLY A 197 -6.58 10.68 8.23
C GLY A 197 -5.56 9.55 8.37
N PRO A 198 -4.45 9.53 7.62
CA PRO A 198 -3.40 8.51 7.75
C PRO A 198 -2.88 8.41 9.19
N ILE A 199 -2.65 9.55 9.85
CA ILE A 199 -2.18 9.61 11.25
C ILE A 199 -3.27 9.07 12.17
N ALA A 200 -4.52 9.51 11.97
CA ALA A 200 -5.66 9.08 12.77
C ALA A 200 -5.83 7.56 12.76
N GLY A 201 -5.93 6.97 11.58
CA GLY A 201 -6.16 5.53 11.42
C GLY A 201 -5.02 4.68 12.00
N TYR A 202 -3.78 5.07 11.73
CA TYR A 202 -2.62 4.33 12.21
C TYR A 202 -2.45 4.37 13.73
N PHE A 203 -2.50 5.55 14.34
CA PHE A 203 -2.21 5.69 15.77
C PHE A 203 -3.38 5.31 16.66
N ALA A 204 -4.63 5.42 16.19
CA ALA A 204 -5.80 5.04 16.97
C ALA A 204 -5.80 3.54 17.32
N LEU A 205 -5.44 2.68 16.37
CA LEU A 205 -5.40 1.23 16.56
C LEU A 205 -4.27 0.74 17.46
N ARG A 206 -3.30 1.61 17.76
CA ARG A 206 -2.14 1.32 18.62
C ARG A 206 -2.38 1.74 20.07
N GLN A 207 -3.53 2.34 20.38
CA GLN A 207 -3.88 2.72 21.73
C GLN A 207 -4.46 1.53 22.51
N GLN A 208 -4.22 1.52 23.82
CA GLN A 208 -4.79 0.49 24.71
C GLN A 208 -6.30 0.68 24.92
N VAL A 209 -6.79 1.92 24.79
CA VAL A 209 -8.21 2.25 24.86
C VAL A 209 -8.82 2.29 23.46
N PRO A 210 -9.99 1.68 23.24
CA PRO A 210 -10.65 1.72 21.93
C PRO A 210 -11.01 3.15 21.55
N LEU A 211 -10.40 3.64 20.47
CA LEU A 211 -10.75 4.92 19.85
C LEU A 211 -11.67 4.68 18.63
N VAL A 212 -12.58 5.61 18.41
CA VAL A 212 -13.41 5.69 17.20
C VAL A 212 -12.76 6.72 16.28
N VAL A 213 -12.57 6.35 15.01
CA VAL A 213 -12.08 7.24 13.95
C VAL A 213 -13.20 7.49 12.96
N VAL A 214 -13.55 8.76 12.78
CA VAL A 214 -14.61 9.23 11.89
C VAL A 214 -14.00 10.10 10.80
N PRO A 215 -13.81 9.58 9.58
CA PRO A 215 -13.37 10.39 8.45
C PRO A 215 -14.38 11.50 8.17
N LEU A 216 -13.90 12.75 8.10
CA LEU A 216 -14.74 13.92 7.89
C LEU A 216 -14.96 14.14 6.40
N MET A 217 -16.16 14.58 6.05
CA MET A 217 -16.55 14.91 4.68
C MET A 217 -16.49 16.41 4.47
N ASP A 218 -16.28 16.84 3.24
CA ASP A 218 -16.34 18.27 2.91
C ASP A 218 -17.73 18.83 3.24
N GLU A 219 -17.74 19.97 3.92
CA GLU A 219 -18.95 20.66 4.30
C GLU A 219 -19.21 21.84 3.33
N PRO A 220 -20.45 22.01 2.83
CA PRO A 220 -20.76 23.10 1.91
C PRO A 220 -20.43 24.47 2.51
N GLY A 221 -19.64 25.27 1.80
CA GLY A 221 -19.27 26.63 2.23
C GLY A 221 -18.12 26.70 3.25
N ALA A 222 -17.50 25.57 3.59
CA ALA A 222 -16.34 25.48 4.47
C ALA A 222 -15.06 25.09 3.71
N SER A 223 -13.91 25.15 4.39
CA SER A 223 -12.65 24.64 3.84
C SER A 223 -12.71 23.11 3.66
N HIS A 224 -12.14 22.62 2.57
CA HIS A 224 -12.09 21.18 2.27
C HIS A 224 -11.29 20.40 3.31
N PHE A 225 -11.77 19.20 3.65
CA PHE A 225 -11.04 18.20 4.42
C PHE A 225 -10.38 17.16 3.54
N GLN A 226 -10.86 17.00 2.31
CA GLN A 226 -10.38 15.97 1.40
C GLN A 226 -9.23 16.48 0.53
N TYR A 227 -8.15 15.70 0.47
CA TYR A 227 -6.98 16.02 -0.33
C TYR A 227 -6.56 14.82 -1.17
N MET A 228 -6.29 15.09 -2.45
CA MET A 228 -5.61 14.16 -3.33
C MET A 228 -4.11 14.23 -3.06
N ILE A 229 -3.48 13.08 -2.89
CA ILE A 229 -2.05 12.97 -2.61
C ILE A 229 -1.36 12.39 -3.85
N SER A 230 -0.34 13.11 -4.32
CA SER A 230 0.52 12.70 -5.42
C SER A 230 1.96 12.56 -4.94
N MET A 231 2.80 11.99 -5.79
CA MET A 231 4.24 12.11 -5.64
C MET A 231 4.70 13.48 -6.16
N GLY A 232 5.85 13.95 -5.68
CA GLY A 232 6.46 15.22 -6.06
C GLY A 232 7.85 15.02 -6.65
N ILE A 233 8.09 15.62 -7.81
CA ILE A 233 9.39 15.61 -8.51
C ILE A 233 9.82 17.04 -8.83
N ARG A 234 11.03 17.24 -9.36
CA ARG A 234 11.44 18.58 -9.78
C ARG A 234 10.69 19.00 -11.05
N PRO A 235 10.56 20.31 -11.32
CA PRO A 235 10.08 20.78 -12.61
C PRO A 235 10.94 20.26 -13.76
N ASP A 236 10.32 20.14 -14.93
CA ASP A 236 10.96 19.79 -16.20
C ASP A 236 11.54 18.36 -16.28
N GLU A 237 10.92 17.40 -15.57
CA GLU A 237 11.27 15.95 -15.59
C GLU A 237 10.13 15.09 -16.21
N PRO A 238 9.75 15.30 -17.50
CA PRO A 238 8.54 14.71 -18.08
C PRO A 238 8.59 13.18 -18.18
N ASP A 239 9.73 12.60 -18.56
CA ASP A 239 9.87 11.14 -18.71
C ASP A 239 9.76 10.43 -17.35
N TRP A 240 10.36 11.02 -16.30
CA TRP A 240 10.24 10.50 -14.95
C TRP A 240 8.81 10.58 -14.44
N ARG A 241 8.13 11.70 -14.69
CA ARG A 241 6.71 11.86 -14.38
C ARG A 241 5.83 10.82 -15.08
N HIS A 242 6.05 10.59 -16.38
CA HIS A 242 5.29 9.59 -17.14
C HIS A 242 5.51 8.18 -16.58
N TRP A 243 6.75 7.82 -16.30
CA TRP A 243 7.06 6.53 -15.70
C TRP A 243 6.37 6.34 -14.35
N LEU A 244 6.40 7.36 -13.48
CA LEU A 244 5.73 7.33 -12.17
C LEU A 244 4.21 7.22 -12.32
N ASN A 245 3.61 7.95 -13.27
CA ASN A 245 2.18 7.84 -13.55
C ASN A 245 1.80 6.43 -14.02
N ASP A 246 2.59 5.84 -14.90
CA ASP A 246 2.36 4.47 -15.37
C ASP A 246 2.55 3.47 -14.22
N PHE A 247 3.55 3.68 -13.35
CA PHE A 247 3.76 2.89 -12.14
C PHE A 247 2.53 2.93 -11.22
N ILE A 248 2.00 4.13 -10.93
CA ILE A 248 0.80 4.31 -10.09
C ILE A 248 -0.35 3.49 -10.66
N VAL A 249 -0.61 3.58 -11.97
CA VAL A 249 -1.69 2.81 -12.62
C VAL A 249 -1.44 1.31 -12.53
N ARG A 250 -0.22 0.83 -12.83
CA ARG A 250 0.10 -0.61 -12.80
C ARG A 250 0.06 -1.21 -11.40
N ARG A 251 0.49 -0.45 -10.38
CA ARG A 251 0.64 -0.93 -8.99
C ARG A 251 -0.45 -0.40 -8.05
N GLN A 252 -1.53 0.19 -8.56
CA GLN A 252 -2.60 0.78 -7.72
C GLN A 252 -3.15 -0.20 -6.69
N GLY A 253 -3.36 -1.47 -7.06
CA GLY A 253 -3.83 -2.50 -6.12
C GLY A 253 -2.85 -2.76 -4.97
N ASP A 254 -1.54 -2.76 -5.23
CA ASP A 254 -0.52 -2.90 -4.20
C ASP A 254 -0.44 -1.65 -3.30
N ILE A 255 -0.54 -0.46 -3.90
CA ILE A 255 -0.58 0.82 -3.19
C ILE A 255 -1.78 0.86 -2.25
N ASP A 256 -2.97 0.56 -2.76
CA ASP A 256 -4.23 0.50 -1.99
C ASP A 256 -4.12 -0.47 -0.82
N ARG A 257 -3.51 -1.64 -1.05
CA ARG A 257 -3.29 -2.64 0.00
C ARG A 257 -2.33 -2.13 1.07
N ILE A 258 -1.21 -1.52 0.68
CA ILE A 258 -0.27 -0.90 1.63
C ILE A 258 -1.01 0.17 2.45
N LEU A 259 -1.77 1.07 1.81
CA LEU A 259 -2.52 2.11 2.52
C LEU A 259 -3.56 1.53 3.48
N ALA A 260 -4.25 0.46 3.09
CA ALA A 260 -5.21 -0.25 3.94
C ALA A 260 -4.55 -0.91 5.16
N GLU A 261 -3.36 -1.51 5.01
CA GLU A 261 -2.59 -2.10 6.13
C GLU A 261 -2.19 -1.05 7.18
N TYR A 262 -2.10 0.24 6.80
CA TYR A 262 -1.85 1.36 7.71
C TYR A 262 -3.13 2.08 8.12
N HIS A 263 -4.30 1.54 7.76
CA HIS A 263 -5.63 2.08 8.03
C HIS A 263 -5.81 3.52 7.58
N VAL A 264 -5.23 3.86 6.42
CA VAL A 264 -5.44 5.17 5.80
C VAL A 264 -6.90 5.26 5.32
N PRO A 265 -7.68 6.26 5.76
CA PRO A 265 -9.05 6.44 5.31
C PRO A 265 -9.05 6.96 3.86
N LEU A 266 -9.34 6.06 2.92
CA LEU A 266 -9.37 6.38 1.51
C LEU A 266 -10.70 7.02 1.12
N VAL A 267 -10.66 7.94 0.17
CA VAL A 267 -11.84 8.63 -0.39
C VAL A 267 -11.93 8.29 -1.87
N LYS A 268 -13.15 8.00 -2.34
CA LYS A 268 -13.44 7.74 -3.76
C LYS A 268 -13.51 9.04 -4.56
N ASP A 269 -13.57 8.92 -5.88
CA ASP A 269 -13.68 10.08 -6.79
C ASP A 269 -14.98 10.87 -6.62
N ASP A 270 -16.05 10.21 -6.17
CA ASP A 270 -17.33 10.85 -5.82
C ASP A 270 -17.31 11.58 -4.46
N GLY A 271 -16.15 11.62 -3.80
CA GLY A 271 -15.95 12.23 -2.50
C GLY A 271 -16.40 11.37 -1.33
N SER A 272 -17.02 10.20 -1.55
CA SER A 272 -17.42 9.29 -0.48
C SER A 272 -16.23 8.54 0.13
N ILE A 273 -16.28 8.25 1.42
CA ILE A 273 -15.26 7.43 2.07
C ILE A 273 -15.32 6.00 1.51
N ARG A 274 -14.18 5.49 1.05
CA ARG A 274 -14.01 4.08 0.71
C ARG A 274 -14.10 3.29 2.00
N ALA A 275 -15.23 2.61 2.20
CA ALA A 275 -15.44 1.79 3.37
C ALA A 275 -14.33 0.75 3.51
N GLU A 276 -13.73 0.68 4.70
CA GLU A 276 -12.90 -0.46 5.09
C GLU A 276 -13.76 -1.71 4.96
N VAL A 277 -13.24 -2.72 4.25
CA VAL A 277 -14.00 -3.93 3.97
C VAL A 277 -14.17 -4.68 5.29
N THR A 278 -15.35 -4.52 5.90
CA THR A 278 -15.65 -5.18 7.16
C THR A 278 -15.75 -6.68 6.93
N GLU A 279 -15.14 -7.45 7.82
CA GLU A 279 -15.31 -8.89 7.82
C GLU A 279 -16.80 -9.26 8.00
N PRO A 280 -17.41 -10.02 7.06
CA PRO A 280 -18.78 -10.47 7.19
C PRO A 280 -18.90 -11.58 8.24
N ASP A 281 -20.07 -11.67 8.88
CA ASP A 281 -20.38 -12.76 9.81
C ASP A 281 -20.50 -14.12 9.08
N GLY A 282 -21.03 -14.12 7.86
CA GLY A 282 -21.12 -15.30 6.99
C GLY A 282 -19.94 -15.44 6.02
N PHE A 283 -20.15 -16.24 4.98
CA PHE A 283 -19.26 -16.29 3.82
C PHE A 283 -19.62 -15.19 2.81
N ARG A 284 -18.64 -14.73 2.02
CA ARG A 284 -18.90 -13.85 0.89
C ARG A 284 -19.59 -14.64 -0.22
N MET A 285 -20.72 -14.15 -0.73
CA MET A 285 -21.56 -14.86 -1.70
C MET A 285 -21.38 -14.42 -3.17
N ALA A 286 -20.80 -13.24 -3.40
CA ALA A 286 -20.64 -12.65 -4.73
C ALA A 286 -19.39 -11.74 -4.79
N ASP A 287 -19.08 -11.21 -5.98
CA ASP A 287 -17.94 -10.30 -6.24
C ASP A 287 -16.61 -10.81 -5.66
N TYR A 288 -16.29 -12.06 -5.98
CA TYR A 288 -15.14 -12.73 -5.39
C TYR A 288 -13.80 -12.09 -5.73
N ARG A 289 -13.77 -11.24 -6.77
CA ARG A 289 -12.64 -10.40 -7.18
C ARG A 289 -12.87 -8.96 -6.77
N SER A 290 -12.70 -8.68 -5.49
CA SER A 290 -12.84 -7.35 -4.89
C SER A 290 -12.00 -7.25 -3.63
N PRO A 291 -11.70 -6.03 -3.15
CA PRO A 291 -10.92 -5.84 -1.93
C PRO A 291 -11.50 -6.68 -0.77
N THR A 292 -10.60 -7.38 -0.08
CA THR A 292 -10.92 -8.20 1.09
C THR A 292 -10.65 -7.43 2.38
N PRO A 293 -11.17 -7.88 3.55
CA PRO A 293 -10.79 -7.32 4.83
C PRO A 293 -9.28 -7.41 5.07
N THR A 294 -8.75 -6.58 5.95
CA THR A 294 -7.33 -6.61 6.36
C THR A 294 -7.00 -7.85 7.21
N GLY A 295 -8.02 -8.52 7.77
CA GLY A 295 -7.89 -9.69 8.64
C GLY A 295 -8.98 -10.74 8.45
N LEU A 296 -8.82 -11.87 9.13
CA LEU A 296 -9.83 -12.92 9.23
C LEU A 296 -9.89 -13.41 10.69
N ARG A 297 -11.03 -13.26 11.35
CA ARG A 297 -11.22 -13.72 12.74
C ARG A 297 -10.93 -15.21 12.86
N GLY A 298 -9.95 -15.55 13.70
CA GLY A 298 -9.53 -16.93 13.98
C GLY A 298 -8.39 -17.44 13.09
N ALA A 299 -7.99 -16.71 12.05
CA ALA A 299 -6.77 -16.96 11.31
C ALA A 299 -5.77 -15.81 11.52
N GLU A 300 -4.49 -16.09 11.30
CA GLU A 300 -3.49 -15.04 11.26
C GLU A 300 -3.21 -14.63 9.81
N THR A 301 -3.33 -13.34 9.53
CA THR A 301 -2.96 -12.77 8.23
C THR A 301 -1.44 -12.70 8.12
N VAL A 302 -0.87 -13.28 7.08
CA VAL A 302 0.59 -13.37 6.88
C VAL A 302 1.02 -12.70 5.59
N GLY A 303 2.27 -12.19 5.56
CA GLY A 303 2.92 -11.64 4.37
C GLY A 303 3.90 -12.63 3.72
N PRO A 304 4.49 -12.29 2.56
CA PRO A 304 5.34 -13.21 1.78
C PRO A 304 6.52 -13.80 2.56
N ALA A 305 7.23 -12.99 3.35
CA ALA A 305 8.37 -13.46 4.15
C ALA A 305 7.95 -14.47 5.24
N GLU A 306 6.76 -14.29 5.81
CA GLU A 306 6.23 -15.24 6.80
C GLU A 306 5.77 -16.53 6.12
N VAL A 307 5.16 -16.44 4.94
CA VAL A 307 4.81 -17.62 4.12
C VAL A 307 6.06 -18.44 3.80
N GLU A 308 7.17 -17.81 3.42
CA GLU A 308 8.43 -18.50 3.15
C GLU A 308 8.94 -19.25 4.40
N ARG A 309 8.94 -18.58 5.56
CA ARG A 309 9.33 -19.19 6.84
C ARG A 309 8.43 -20.37 7.21
N LEU A 310 7.12 -20.20 7.11
CA LEU A 310 6.13 -21.24 7.44
C LEU A 310 6.28 -22.45 6.51
N THR A 311 6.53 -22.22 5.22
CA THR A 311 6.77 -23.29 4.24
C THR A 311 8.01 -24.10 4.62
N LYS A 312 9.12 -23.44 4.99
CA LYS A 312 10.33 -24.12 5.48
C LYS A 312 10.10 -24.88 6.79
N ALA A 313 9.16 -24.44 7.61
CA ALA A 313 8.74 -25.11 8.83
C ALA A 313 7.73 -26.25 8.61
N GLY A 314 7.34 -26.53 7.35
CA GLY A 314 6.45 -27.62 6.99
C GLY A 314 4.96 -27.28 6.97
N ALA A 315 4.58 -26.00 6.90
CA ALA A 315 3.19 -25.61 6.69
C ALA A 315 2.70 -26.00 5.29
N LEU A 316 1.45 -26.46 5.19
CA LEU A 316 0.82 -26.77 3.91
C LEU A 316 0.32 -25.49 3.24
N LEU A 317 0.71 -25.32 1.97
CA LEU A 317 0.26 -24.23 1.12
C LEU A 317 -1.00 -24.66 0.37
N ILE A 318 -2.14 -24.05 0.68
CA ILE A 318 -3.45 -24.38 0.10
C ILE A 318 -3.86 -23.26 -0.87
N ASP A 319 -3.73 -23.54 -2.16
CA ASP A 319 -4.15 -22.64 -3.23
C ASP A 319 -5.61 -22.90 -3.60
N VAL A 320 -6.44 -21.88 -3.54
CA VAL A 320 -7.87 -21.98 -3.87
C VAL A 320 -8.30 -21.14 -5.06
N LEU A 321 -7.35 -20.73 -5.91
CA LEU A 321 -7.66 -20.02 -7.15
C LEU A 321 -8.67 -20.83 -7.99
N PRO A 322 -9.79 -20.25 -8.44
CA PRO A 322 -10.76 -20.99 -9.24
C PRO A 322 -10.17 -21.32 -10.61
N THR A 323 -10.67 -22.39 -11.21
CA THR A 323 -10.34 -22.69 -12.62
C THR A 323 -10.82 -21.54 -13.51
N PRO A 324 -9.99 -21.08 -14.46
CA PRO A 324 -10.40 -20.00 -15.36
C PRO A 324 -11.65 -20.42 -16.15
N PRO A 325 -12.70 -19.57 -16.20
CA PRO A 325 -13.91 -19.91 -16.94
C PRO A 325 -13.60 -20.03 -18.43
N LYS A 326 -14.36 -20.88 -19.12
CA LYS A 326 -14.31 -20.94 -20.58
C LYS A 326 -14.69 -19.55 -21.15
N PRO A 327 -13.89 -18.96 -22.05
CA PRO A 327 -14.22 -17.69 -22.68
C PRO A 327 -15.59 -17.72 -23.38
N GLU A 328 -16.33 -16.63 -23.27
CA GLU A 328 -17.58 -16.43 -24.01
C GLU A 328 -17.32 -16.28 -25.52
N GLY A 329 -18.27 -16.70 -26.36
CA GLY A 329 -18.18 -16.55 -27.81
C GLY A 329 -17.35 -17.61 -28.55
N LEU A 330 -16.87 -18.65 -27.85
CA LEU A 330 -16.25 -19.81 -28.50
C LEU A 330 -17.30 -20.65 -29.25
N THR A 331 -17.02 -20.99 -30.51
CA THR A 331 -17.90 -21.86 -31.31
C THR A 331 -17.93 -23.28 -30.75
N ALA A 332 -18.94 -24.08 -31.13
CA ALA A 332 -19.06 -25.46 -30.66
C ALA A 332 -17.86 -26.34 -31.04
N GLU A 333 -17.16 -26.02 -32.13
CA GLU A 333 -15.97 -26.72 -32.64
C GLU A 333 -14.67 -26.25 -31.97
N SER A 334 -14.70 -25.14 -31.22
CA SER A 334 -13.52 -24.54 -30.61
C SER A 334 -13.06 -25.33 -29.38
N ARG A 335 -11.84 -25.87 -29.44
CA ARG A 335 -11.19 -26.53 -28.30
C ARG A 335 -10.58 -25.49 -27.35
N TRP A 336 -11.16 -25.32 -26.17
CA TRP A 336 -10.58 -24.53 -25.09
C TRP A 336 -9.57 -25.36 -24.30
N VAL A 337 -8.34 -24.87 -24.19
CA VAL A 337 -7.31 -25.42 -23.30
C VAL A 337 -7.00 -24.32 -22.29
N PRO A 338 -7.34 -24.48 -21.01
CA PRO A 338 -7.05 -23.47 -20.01
C PRO A 338 -5.53 -23.27 -19.88
N PRO A 339 -5.07 -22.05 -19.54
CA PRO A 339 -3.67 -21.81 -19.24
C PRO A 339 -3.23 -22.70 -18.07
N ARG A 340 -1.94 -23.07 -18.06
CA ARG A 340 -1.35 -23.81 -16.93
C ARG A 340 -1.47 -22.97 -15.66
N HIS A 341 -1.92 -23.59 -14.59
CA HIS A 341 -2.00 -22.93 -13.29
C HIS A 341 -0.60 -22.71 -12.71
N ARG A 342 -0.33 -21.51 -12.22
CA ARG A 342 0.97 -21.07 -11.71
C ARG A 342 0.78 -20.71 -10.23
N SER A 343 1.52 -21.37 -9.34
CA SER A 343 1.36 -21.22 -7.90
C SER A 343 2.70 -21.28 -7.17
N LEU A 344 2.66 -21.14 -5.84
CA LEU A 344 3.82 -21.24 -4.97
C LEU A 344 4.43 -22.65 -5.04
N PRO A 345 5.77 -22.79 -4.96
CA PRO A 345 6.41 -24.10 -4.87
C PRO A 345 5.87 -24.93 -3.69
N GLY A 346 5.41 -26.14 -3.97
CA GLY A 346 4.84 -27.05 -2.96
C GLY A 346 3.37 -26.78 -2.61
N ALA A 347 2.67 -25.90 -3.34
CA ALA A 347 1.26 -25.66 -3.14
C ALA A 347 0.38 -26.83 -3.61
N HIS A 348 -0.68 -27.08 -2.84
CA HIS A 348 -1.77 -27.99 -3.15
C HIS A 348 -2.94 -27.18 -3.70
N TRP A 349 -3.28 -27.38 -4.98
CA TRP A 349 -4.32 -26.60 -5.64
C TRP A 349 -5.70 -27.27 -5.52
N LEU A 350 -6.60 -26.61 -4.80
CA LEU A 350 -7.99 -27.00 -4.58
C LEU A 350 -8.93 -26.00 -5.29
N PRO A 351 -9.15 -26.11 -6.60
CA PRO A 351 -9.93 -25.13 -7.35
C PRO A 351 -11.39 -25.09 -6.89
N ASN A 352 -12.00 -23.90 -6.99
CA ASN A 352 -13.44 -23.69 -6.81
C ASN A 352 -13.98 -23.97 -5.39
N VAL A 353 -13.13 -24.31 -4.42
CA VAL A 353 -13.58 -24.57 -3.03
C VAL A 353 -13.87 -23.30 -2.23
N GLY A 354 -13.48 -22.14 -2.75
CA GLY A 354 -13.64 -20.84 -2.09
C GLY A 354 -14.95 -20.10 -2.36
N TYR A 355 -15.90 -20.68 -3.09
CA TYR A 355 -17.24 -20.08 -3.24
C TYR A 355 -17.92 -19.91 -1.87
N GLY A 356 -18.83 -18.94 -1.76
CA GLY A 356 -19.59 -18.68 -0.54
C GLY A 356 -20.51 -19.83 -0.17
N ALA A 357 -21.23 -20.35 -1.17
CA ALA A 357 -21.99 -21.59 -1.11
C ALA A 357 -21.47 -22.55 -2.20
N PRO A 358 -20.40 -23.31 -1.90
CA PRO A 358 -19.91 -24.36 -2.80
C PRO A 358 -20.94 -25.50 -2.90
N SER A 359 -20.86 -26.30 -3.97
CA SER A 359 -21.66 -27.51 -4.08
C SER A 359 -21.28 -28.53 -2.99
N ALA A 360 -22.17 -29.46 -2.67
CA ALA A 360 -21.87 -30.54 -1.71
C ALA A 360 -20.62 -31.36 -2.11
N GLU A 361 -20.39 -31.52 -3.42
CA GLU A 361 -19.20 -32.16 -3.96
C GLU A 361 -17.93 -31.33 -3.69
N GLN A 362 -17.98 -30.02 -3.90
CA GLN A 362 -16.86 -29.11 -3.63
C GLN A 362 -16.56 -29.02 -2.13
N GLU A 363 -17.60 -29.02 -1.28
CA GLU A 363 -17.43 -29.08 0.18
C GLU A 363 -16.78 -30.39 0.63
N ALA A 364 -17.24 -31.52 0.08
CA ALA A 364 -16.65 -32.82 0.35
C ALA A 364 -15.19 -32.86 -0.11
N TYR A 365 -14.91 -32.40 -1.32
CA TYR A 365 -13.57 -32.32 -1.91
C TYR A 365 -12.62 -31.48 -1.05
N PHE A 366 -13.03 -30.29 -0.61
CA PHE A 366 -12.21 -29.46 0.28
C PHE A 366 -11.89 -30.17 1.59
N ARG A 367 -12.93 -30.73 2.23
CA ARG A 367 -12.78 -31.41 3.53
C ARG A 367 -11.88 -32.64 3.44
N THR A 368 -12.10 -33.53 2.47
CA THR A 368 -11.34 -34.77 2.32
C THR A 368 -9.90 -34.50 1.88
N SER A 369 -9.67 -33.49 1.03
CA SER A 369 -8.32 -33.08 0.64
C SER A 369 -7.53 -32.56 1.83
N LEU A 370 -8.10 -31.65 2.64
CA LEU A 370 -7.40 -31.16 3.83
C LEU A 370 -7.12 -32.28 4.84
N GLU A 371 -8.08 -33.19 5.05
CA GLU A 371 -7.89 -34.34 5.95
C GLU A 371 -6.79 -35.27 5.45
N ALA A 372 -6.73 -35.54 4.15
CA ALA A 372 -5.66 -36.36 3.56
C ALA A 372 -4.29 -35.68 3.68
N LEU A 373 -4.20 -34.38 3.33
CA LEU A 373 -2.95 -33.62 3.34
C LEU A 373 -2.38 -33.45 4.76
N THR A 374 -3.26 -33.26 5.75
CA THR A 374 -2.85 -33.12 7.16
C THR A 374 -2.73 -34.46 7.91
N GLY A 375 -3.09 -35.59 7.28
CA GLY A 375 -3.23 -36.87 7.98
C GLY A 375 -4.29 -36.84 9.09
N GLY A 376 -5.26 -35.92 9.00
CA GLY A 376 -6.29 -35.66 10.00
C GLY A 376 -5.84 -34.74 11.14
N ASP A 377 -4.60 -34.25 11.15
CA ASP A 377 -4.12 -33.35 12.20
C ASP A 377 -4.68 -31.93 12.03
N ARG A 378 -5.62 -31.57 12.91
CA ARG A 378 -6.25 -30.24 12.94
C ARG A 378 -5.30 -29.13 13.42
N LYS A 379 -4.14 -29.46 13.98
CA LYS A 379 -3.11 -28.50 14.40
C LYS A 379 -2.02 -28.30 13.34
N HIS A 380 -2.05 -29.07 12.25
CA HIS A 380 -1.10 -28.89 11.18
C HIS A 380 -1.25 -27.48 10.57
N PRO A 381 -0.17 -26.69 10.46
CA PRO A 381 -0.26 -25.32 9.95
C PRO A 381 -0.70 -25.29 8.48
N LEU A 382 -1.74 -24.49 8.20
CA LEU A 382 -2.27 -24.26 6.85
C LEU A 382 -2.04 -22.81 6.46
N VAL A 383 -1.52 -22.55 5.25
CA VAL A 383 -1.50 -21.22 4.63
C VAL A 383 -2.45 -21.25 3.45
N VAL A 384 -3.59 -20.57 3.58
CA VAL A 384 -4.61 -20.50 2.53
C VAL A 384 -4.43 -19.22 1.72
N PHE A 385 -4.38 -19.35 0.39
CA PHE A 385 -4.14 -18.23 -0.51
C PHE A 385 -4.80 -18.42 -1.88
N CYS A 386 -4.74 -17.38 -2.69
CA CYS A 386 -5.27 -17.31 -4.05
C CYS A 386 -4.39 -16.26 -4.78
N GLN A 387 -5.02 -15.26 -5.39
CA GLN A 387 -4.47 -13.99 -5.85
C GLN A 387 -4.94 -12.87 -4.90
N PRO A 388 -4.35 -11.65 -4.93
CA PRO A 388 -4.90 -10.45 -4.31
C PRO A 388 -6.39 -10.26 -4.59
N ASP A 389 -7.07 -9.55 -3.69
CA ASP A 389 -8.49 -9.21 -3.83
C ASP A 389 -9.37 -10.44 -4.11
N CYS A 390 -9.03 -11.59 -3.50
CA CYS A 390 -9.70 -12.86 -3.72
C CYS A 390 -10.44 -13.32 -2.47
N TRP A 391 -11.74 -13.03 -2.43
CA TRP A 391 -12.64 -13.52 -1.37
C TRP A 391 -12.75 -15.05 -1.32
N MET A 392 -12.36 -15.76 -2.39
CA MET A 392 -12.31 -17.22 -2.35
C MET A 392 -11.28 -17.75 -1.36
N SER A 393 -10.11 -17.11 -1.25
CA SER A 393 -9.11 -17.46 -0.22
C SER A 393 -9.62 -17.16 1.18
N TRP A 394 -10.29 -16.02 1.35
CA TRP A 394 -10.89 -15.64 2.62
C TRP A 394 -11.96 -16.63 3.07
N ASN A 395 -12.89 -16.99 2.16
CA ASN A 395 -13.93 -17.97 2.41
C ASN A 395 -13.34 -19.35 2.74
N ALA A 396 -12.33 -19.81 1.99
CA ALA A 396 -11.70 -21.10 2.22
C ALA A 396 -10.97 -21.15 3.57
N ALA A 397 -10.26 -20.09 3.95
CA ALA A 397 -9.62 -19.97 5.26
C ALA A 397 -10.65 -20.02 6.40
N LYS A 398 -11.74 -19.24 6.28
CA LYS A 398 -12.85 -19.29 7.24
C LYS A 398 -13.49 -20.67 7.32
N ARG A 399 -13.63 -21.36 6.18
CA ARG A 399 -14.17 -22.71 6.12
C ARG A 399 -13.24 -23.73 6.77
N ALA A 400 -11.93 -23.60 6.62
CA ALA A 400 -10.96 -24.44 7.33
C ALA A 400 -11.09 -24.29 8.85
N LEU A 401 -11.26 -23.05 9.34
CA LEU A 401 -11.55 -22.81 10.77
C LEU A 401 -12.86 -23.49 11.21
N SER A 402 -13.93 -23.38 10.43
CA SER A 402 -15.21 -24.05 10.71
C SER A 402 -15.12 -25.57 10.70
N LEU A 403 -14.14 -26.14 9.99
CA LEU A 403 -13.82 -27.58 10.00
C LEU A 403 -12.93 -27.99 11.19
N GLY A 404 -12.57 -27.05 12.07
CA GLY A 404 -11.84 -27.30 13.31
C GLY A 404 -10.32 -27.21 13.20
N TYR A 405 -9.77 -26.76 12.06
CA TYR A 405 -8.34 -26.48 11.95
C TYR A 405 -7.95 -25.28 12.84
N GLN A 406 -6.90 -25.43 13.63
CA GLN A 406 -6.53 -24.48 14.70
C GLN A 406 -5.43 -23.51 14.30
N THR A 407 -4.62 -23.87 13.30
CA THR A 407 -3.45 -23.10 12.87
C THR A 407 -3.61 -22.69 11.41
N VAL A 408 -4.62 -21.86 11.16
CA VAL A 408 -4.89 -21.31 9.83
C VAL A 408 -4.22 -19.95 9.69
N LYS A 409 -3.43 -19.81 8.63
CA LYS A 409 -2.86 -18.57 8.15
C LYS A 409 -3.55 -18.20 6.85
N TRP A 410 -3.86 -16.93 6.68
CA TRP A 410 -4.43 -16.42 5.44
C TRP A 410 -3.42 -15.48 4.78
N PHE A 411 -3.06 -15.78 3.54
CA PHE A 411 -2.12 -14.97 2.76
C PHE A 411 -2.88 -14.21 1.66
N PRO A 412 -3.39 -13.00 1.96
CA PRO A 412 -4.25 -12.25 1.05
C PRO A 412 -3.51 -11.75 -0.20
N ALA A 413 -2.20 -11.53 -0.12
CA ALA A 413 -1.43 -11.05 -1.26
C ALA A 413 -1.19 -12.13 -2.33
N GLY A 414 -1.35 -13.42 -1.99
CA GLY A 414 -1.43 -14.50 -2.95
C GLY A 414 -0.24 -14.62 -3.91
N THR A 415 -0.50 -15.15 -5.11
CA THR A 415 0.48 -15.39 -6.17
C THR A 415 1.22 -14.13 -6.63
N GLU A 416 0.51 -13.01 -6.77
CA GLU A 416 1.14 -11.73 -7.14
C GLU A 416 2.02 -11.17 -6.01
N GLY A 417 1.60 -11.25 -4.76
CA GLY A 417 2.39 -10.83 -3.60
C GLY A 417 3.67 -11.66 -3.43
N TRP A 418 3.60 -12.96 -3.74
CA TRP A 418 4.76 -13.84 -3.76
C TRP A 418 5.76 -13.45 -4.87
N THR A 419 5.26 -13.18 -6.07
CA THR A 419 6.08 -12.74 -7.21
C THR A 419 6.69 -11.36 -6.96
N ALA A 420 5.93 -10.44 -6.39
CA ALA A 420 6.40 -9.10 -6.02
C ALA A 420 7.51 -9.13 -4.97
N ALA A 421 7.55 -10.17 -4.11
CA ALA A 421 8.65 -10.40 -3.18
C ALA A 421 9.90 -11.05 -3.83
N GLY A 422 9.94 -11.15 -5.16
CA GLY A 422 11.07 -11.68 -5.92
C GLY A 422 11.12 -13.20 -6.03
N HIS A 423 10.07 -13.91 -5.63
CA HIS A 423 10.01 -15.37 -5.72
C HIS A 423 9.38 -15.85 -7.03
N GLU A 424 9.82 -17.02 -7.52
CA GLU A 424 9.25 -17.63 -8.71
C GLU A 424 8.02 -18.49 -8.40
N LEU A 425 7.10 -18.54 -9.35
CA LEU A 425 5.97 -19.48 -9.37
C LEU A 425 6.33 -20.75 -10.17
N VAL A 426 5.69 -21.86 -9.83
CA VAL A 426 5.80 -23.14 -10.55
C VAL A 426 4.44 -23.58 -11.09
N THR A 427 4.43 -24.50 -12.05
CA THR A 427 3.17 -25.11 -12.50
C THR A 427 2.69 -26.13 -11.49
N VAL A 428 1.42 -26.04 -11.11
CA VAL A 428 0.76 -26.94 -10.14
C VAL A 428 -0.50 -27.51 -10.77
N GLU A 429 -0.70 -28.82 -10.61
CA GLU A 429 -1.91 -29.53 -11.05
C GLU A 429 -2.94 -29.60 -9.91
N PRO A 430 -4.24 -29.69 -10.21
CA PRO A 430 -5.27 -29.74 -9.16
C PRO A 430 -5.16 -31.05 -8.37
N GLU A 431 -5.41 -30.99 -7.07
CA GLU A 431 -5.47 -32.21 -6.26
C GLU A 431 -6.60 -33.12 -6.78
N PRO A 432 -6.38 -34.44 -6.84
CA PRO A 432 -7.40 -35.35 -7.30
C PRO A 432 -8.58 -35.41 -6.33
N SER A 433 -9.80 -35.46 -6.86
CA SER A 433 -10.98 -35.74 -6.04
C SER A 433 -10.88 -37.14 -5.46
N LEU A 434 -10.73 -37.25 -4.14
CA LEU A 434 -10.71 -38.54 -3.44
C LEU A 434 -12.14 -39.12 -3.38
N PRO A 435 -12.34 -40.41 -3.66
CA PRO A 435 -13.65 -41.04 -3.54
C PRO A 435 -14.13 -40.94 -2.08
N SER A 436 -15.39 -40.53 -1.89
CA SER A 436 -15.99 -40.51 -0.56
C SER A 436 -16.01 -41.94 0.00
N LYS A 437 -15.35 -42.16 1.15
CA LYS A 437 -15.54 -43.40 1.90
C LYS A 437 -17.01 -43.43 2.33
N VAL A 438 -17.82 -44.23 1.65
CA VAL A 438 -19.17 -44.56 2.10
C VAL A 438 -19.00 -45.23 3.46
N ALA A 439 -19.48 -44.58 4.52
CA ALA A 439 -19.53 -45.18 5.83
C ALA A 439 -20.50 -46.36 5.76
N ASN A 440 -19.99 -47.58 5.95
CA ASN A 440 -20.78 -48.75 6.32
C ASN A 440 -20.88 -48.84 7.84
#